data_AF-A0A401SAA0-F1
#
_entry.id   AF-A0A401SAA0-F1
#
_cell.length_a   1.000
_cell.length_b   1.000
_cell.length_c   1.000
_cell.angle_alpha   90.00
_cell.angle_beta   90.00
_cell.angle_gamma   90.00
#
_symmetry.space_group_name_H-M   'P 1'
#
loop_
_entity.id
_entity.type
_entity.pdbx_description
1 polymer ?
#
loop_
_entity_poly.entity_id
_entity_poly.type
_entity_poly.pdbx_seq_one_letter_code
_entity_poly.pdbx_strand_id
1 'polypeptide(L)'
;MAKIPGLPVVLCFRALLLEPKILLISHNIPCRLFQQWEYNVLNITAKRLDDTLQGEPIEKVISECLTLLIKLGIHMQKTYKEFPNKPISYVLDNVPELIVPQELIQRLLKSNELLTSHQFLDIYNAPLSVIIDSELVWPKPERLLPESRK
;
A
#
# COMPACT_ATOMS: atom_id res chain seq x y z
N MET A 1 -6.65 18.54 23.74
CA MET A 1 -6.73 17.06 23.77
C MET A 1 -6.98 16.60 22.33
N ALA A 2 -5.92 16.46 21.54
CA ALA A 2 -6.03 16.20 20.09
C ALA A 2 -6.19 14.70 19.85
N LYS A 3 -7.40 14.29 19.45
CA LYS A 3 -7.68 12.92 19.02
C LYS A 3 -7.30 12.82 17.55
N ILE A 4 -6.12 12.30 17.27
CA ILE A 4 -5.66 12.02 15.90
C ILE A 4 -6.53 10.87 15.37
N PRO A 5 -7.46 11.07 14.43
CA PRO A 5 -8.49 10.07 14.08
C PRO A 5 -7.98 8.94 13.16
N GLY A 6 -6.65 8.76 13.04
CA GLY A 6 -6.03 7.78 12.14
C GLY A 6 -5.38 6.57 12.80
N LEU A 7 -4.99 6.66 14.08
CA LEU A 7 -4.25 5.59 14.76
C LEU A 7 -4.98 4.24 14.95
N PRO A 8 -6.29 4.17 15.24
CA PRO A 8 -6.90 2.88 15.59
C PRO A 8 -7.00 1.92 14.39
N VAL A 9 -7.08 2.44 13.16
CA VAL A 9 -7.12 1.60 11.96
C VAL A 9 -5.76 0.95 11.69
N VAL A 10 -4.67 1.71 11.85
CA VAL A 10 -3.30 1.22 11.64
C VAL A 10 -2.95 0.13 12.64
N LEU A 11 -3.40 0.26 13.89
CA LEU A 11 -3.17 -0.74 14.94
C LEU A 11 -3.96 -2.04 14.71
N CYS A 12 -5.23 -1.96 14.28
CA CYS A 12 -6.04 -3.16 14.05
C CYS A 12 -5.54 -3.99 12.86
N PHE A 13 -5.01 -3.35 11.81
CA PHE A 13 -4.47 -4.06 10.65
C PHE A 13 -3.19 -4.85 10.95
N ARG A 14 -2.37 -4.39 11.92
CA ARG A 14 -1.14 -5.11 12.33
C ARG A 14 -1.40 -6.50 12.91
N ALA A 15 -2.57 -6.75 13.50
CA ALA A 15 -2.89 -8.04 14.10
C ALA A 15 -3.29 -9.12 13.07
N LEU A 16 -3.68 -8.71 11.86
CA LEU A 16 -4.23 -9.61 10.83
C LEU A 16 -3.29 -9.83 9.64
N LEU A 17 -2.36 -8.91 9.38
CA LEU A 17 -1.41 -8.99 8.28
C LEU A 17 0.00 -9.25 8.80
N LEU A 18 0.57 -10.40 8.42
CA LEU A 18 1.96 -10.73 8.70
C LEU A 18 2.86 -10.11 7.63
N GLU A 19 3.80 -9.26 8.06
CA GLU A 19 4.85 -8.66 7.21
C GLU A 19 4.40 -7.99 5.90
N PRO A 20 3.40 -7.08 5.94
CA PRO A 20 2.94 -6.40 4.72
C PRO A 20 4.02 -5.48 4.12
N LYS A 21 4.08 -5.51 2.79
CA LYS A 21 4.88 -4.62 1.94
C LYS A 21 4.03 -3.48 1.37
N ILE A 22 4.59 -2.28 1.33
CA ILE A 22 3.93 -1.09 0.78
C ILE A 22 4.14 -1.05 -0.73
N LEU A 23 3.04 -1.19 -1.49
CA LEU A 23 3.06 -1.18 -2.96
C LEU A 23 2.80 0.21 -3.55
N LEU A 24 1.92 0.98 -2.93
CA LEU A 24 1.49 2.31 -3.39
C LEU A 24 1.23 3.22 -2.19
N ILE A 25 1.67 4.47 -2.30
CA ILE A 25 1.40 5.52 -1.30
C ILE A 25 0.68 6.65 -2.03
N SER A 26 -0.50 7.02 -1.53
CA SER A 26 -1.25 8.19 -1.99
C SER A 26 -1.15 9.29 -0.96
N HIS A 27 -0.74 10.48 -1.39
CA HIS A 27 -0.58 11.65 -0.52
C HIS A 27 -1.86 12.50 -0.51
N ASN A 28 -2.02 13.31 0.55
CA ASN A 28 -3.05 14.35 0.66
C ASN A 28 -4.50 13.85 0.55
N ILE A 29 -4.82 12.73 1.19
CA ILE A 29 -6.21 12.24 1.29
C ILE A 29 -6.91 13.03 2.42
N PRO A 30 -7.84 13.95 2.12
CA PRO A 30 -8.41 14.85 3.13
C PRO A 30 -9.42 14.17 4.07
N CYS A 31 -9.98 13.04 3.65
CA CYS A 31 -11.01 12.31 4.38
C CYS A 31 -10.97 10.81 4.07
N ARG A 32 -11.61 10.00 4.92
CA ARG A 32 -11.72 8.55 4.71
C ARG A 32 -12.47 8.28 3.40
N LEU A 33 -11.78 7.69 2.41
CA LEU A 33 -12.35 7.36 1.10
C LEU A 33 -13.40 6.23 1.16
N PHE A 34 -13.23 5.28 2.09
CA PHE A 34 -14.10 4.12 2.22
C PHE A 34 -14.52 3.94 3.68
N GLN A 35 -15.83 3.99 3.94
CA GLN A 35 -16.42 3.84 5.27
C GLN A 35 -16.46 2.38 5.73
N GLN A 36 -16.52 1.45 4.77
CA GLN A 36 -16.61 0.01 5.00
C GLN A 36 -15.54 -0.71 4.19
N TRP A 37 -15.11 -1.86 4.69
CA TRP A 37 -14.13 -2.74 4.06
C TRP A 37 -14.72 -4.14 4.00
N GLU A 38 -14.56 -4.79 2.86
CA GLU A 38 -14.91 -6.19 2.66
C GLU A 38 -13.66 -6.92 2.17
N TYR A 39 -13.48 -8.17 2.58
CA TYR A 39 -12.45 -9.04 2.04
C TYR A 39 -13.08 -10.37 1.64
N ASN A 40 -12.55 -10.98 0.58
CA ASN A 40 -12.92 -12.32 0.17
C ASN A 40 -11.66 -13.15 0.01
N VAL A 41 -11.69 -14.36 0.57
CA VAL A 41 -10.59 -15.32 0.44
C VAL A 41 -10.76 -16.05 -0.87
N LEU A 42 -9.78 -15.88 -1.76
CA LEU A 42 -9.80 -16.51 -3.07
C LEU A 42 -8.99 -17.79 -3.03
N ASN A 43 -9.63 -18.90 -3.39
CA ASN A 43 -8.92 -20.16 -3.60
C ASN A 43 -8.40 -20.20 -5.05
N ILE A 44 -7.31 -19.48 -5.28
CA ILE A 44 -6.70 -19.39 -6.60
C ILE A 44 -5.79 -20.61 -6.76
N THR A 45 -6.10 -21.48 -7.72
CA THR A 45 -5.15 -22.50 -8.14
C THR A 45 -3.95 -21.79 -8.76
N ALA A 46 -2.79 -21.89 -8.10
CA ALA A 46 -1.49 -21.40 -8.56
C ALA A 46 -1.29 -21.71 -10.06
N LYS A 47 -1.60 -20.74 -10.93
CA LYS A 47 -1.21 -20.81 -12.32
C LYS A 47 0.27 -20.44 -12.32
N ARG A 48 1.12 -21.43 -12.57
CA ARG A 48 2.56 -21.25 -12.79
C ARG A 48 2.74 -19.96 -13.59
N LEU A 49 3.52 -19.02 -13.03
CA LEU A 49 3.96 -17.84 -13.77
C LEU A 49 4.32 -18.27 -15.19
N ASP A 50 3.86 -17.51 -16.16
CA ASP A 50 4.53 -17.51 -17.44
C ASP A 50 6.01 -17.20 -17.13
N ASP A 51 6.92 -18.09 -17.54
CA ASP A 51 8.34 -18.04 -17.18
C ASP A 51 8.97 -16.68 -17.52
N THR A 52 8.29 -15.89 -18.35
CA THR A 52 8.57 -14.52 -18.79
C THR A 52 8.75 -13.50 -17.67
N LEU A 53 8.09 -13.63 -16.52
CA LEU A 53 8.28 -12.66 -15.44
C LEU A 53 9.41 -13.04 -14.49
N GLN A 54 9.86 -14.29 -14.43
CA GLN A 54 10.96 -14.68 -13.56
C GLN A 54 12.26 -13.99 -14.00
N GLY A 55 12.81 -13.11 -13.15
CA GLY A 55 14.05 -12.36 -13.45
C GLY A 55 13.84 -10.92 -13.95
N GLU A 56 12.60 -10.50 -14.21
CA GLU A 56 12.30 -9.10 -14.58
C GLU A 56 12.57 -8.11 -13.42
N PRO A 57 12.81 -6.82 -13.67
CA PRO A 57 12.99 -5.84 -12.60
C PRO A 57 11.69 -5.68 -11.77
N ILE A 58 11.80 -5.37 -10.48
CA ILE A 58 10.66 -5.32 -9.57
C ILE A 58 9.62 -4.28 -10.01
N GLU A 59 10.06 -3.19 -10.64
CA GLU A 59 9.23 -2.11 -11.16
C GLU A 59 8.25 -2.62 -12.23
N LYS A 60 8.70 -3.56 -13.08
CA LYS A 60 7.83 -4.19 -14.07
C LYS A 60 6.76 -5.06 -13.39
N VAL A 61 7.14 -5.78 -12.34
CA VAL A 61 6.22 -6.58 -11.53
C VAL A 61 5.17 -5.72 -10.83
N ILE A 62 5.61 -4.58 -10.26
CA ILE A 62 4.73 -3.59 -9.63
C ILE A 62 3.74 -3.04 -10.66
N SER A 63 4.24 -2.64 -11.84
CA SER A 63 3.42 -2.10 -12.93
C SER A 63 2.34 -3.10 -13.39
N GLU A 64 2.71 -4.37 -13.58
CA GLU A 64 1.78 -5.43 -13.97
C GLU A 64 0.71 -5.65 -12.89
N CYS A 65 1.13 -5.74 -11.62
CA CYS A 65 0.22 -5.87 -10.47
C CYS A 65 -0.81 -4.73 -10.42
N LEU A 66 -0.33 -3.48 -10.48
CA LEU A 66 -1.19 -2.30 -10.45
C LEU A 66 -2.12 -2.25 -11.67
N THR A 67 -1.64 -2.65 -12.84
CA THR A 67 -2.46 -2.72 -14.06
C THR A 67 -3.63 -3.70 -13.90
N LEU A 68 -3.37 -4.90 -13.35
CA LEU A 68 -4.42 -5.88 -13.05
C LEU A 68 -5.42 -5.34 -12.03
N LEU A 69 -4.94 -4.74 -10.94
CA LEU A 69 -5.79 -4.13 -9.90
C LEU A 69 -6.68 -3.01 -10.45
N ILE A 70 -6.14 -2.14 -11.31
CA ILE A 70 -6.90 -1.07 -11.96
C ILE A 70 -7.96 -1.64 -12.88
N LYS A 71 -7.61 -2.60 -13.75
CA LYS A 71 -8.56 -3.27 -14.65
C LYS A 71 -9.67 -3.96 -13.86
N LEU A 72 -9.33 -4.65 -12.77
CA LEU A 72 -10.29 -5.29 -11.88
C LEU A 72 -11.23 -4.24 -11.25
N GLY A 73 -10.69 -3.14 -10.72
CA GLY A 73 -11.50 -2.05 -10.16
C GLY A 73 -12.46 -1.42 -11.16
N ILE A 74 -12.01 -1.22 -12.41
CA ILE A 74 -12.88 -0.75 -13.50
C ILE A 74 -14.00 -1.76 -13.78
N HIS A 75 -13.67 -3.06 -13.83
CA HIS A 75 -14.67 -4.10 -14.05
C HIS A 75 -15.69 -4.16 -12.90
N MET A 76 -15.23 -4.16 -11.65
CA MET A 76 -16.09 -4.12 -10.46
C MET A 76 -17.03 -2.91 -10.48
N GLN A 77 -16.54 -1.73 -10.86
CA GLN A 77 -17.36 -0.53 -10.97
C GLN A 77 -18.46 -0.68 -12.04
N LYS A 78 -18.15 -1.30 -13.19
CA LYS A 78 -19.14 -1.58 -14.25
C LYS A 78 -20.17 -2.60 -13.78
N THR A 79 -19.73 -3.72 -13.22
CA THR A 79 -20.62 -4.78 -12.73
C THR A 79 -21.53 -4.27 -11.62
N TYR A 80 -21.04 -3.43 -10.70
CA TYR A 80 -21.87 -2.85 -9.65
C TYR A 80 -22.97 -1.93 -10.20
N LYS A 81 -22.69 -1.18 -11.27
CA LYS A 81 -23.69 -0.32 -11.92
C LYS A 81 -24.79 -1.13 -12.62
N GLU A 82 -24.43 -2.26 -13.23
CA GLU A 82 -25.36 -3.13 -13.95
C GLU A 82 -26.11 -4.09 -13.01
N PHE A 83 -25.45 -4.55 -11.95
CA PHE A 83 -25.92 -5.59 -11.04
C PHE A 83 -25.61 -5.25 -9.57
N PRO A 84 -26.30 -4.27 -8.97
CA PRO A 84 -25.98 -3.74 -7.63
C PRO A 84 -26.16 -4.75 -6.47
N ASN A 85 -26.95 -5.81 -6.69
CA ASN A 85 -27.26 -6.81 -5.66
C ASN A 85 -26.43 -8.10 -5.79
N LYS A 86 -25.44 -8.14 -6.70
CA LYS A 86 -24.58 -9.32 -6.86
C LYS A 86 -23.43 -9.29 -5.83
N PRO A 87 -23.09 -10.43 -5.22
CA PRO A 87 -21.95 -10.51 -4.32
C PRO A 87 -20.65 -10.25 -5.09
N ILE A 88 -19.61 -9.78 -4.40
CA ILE A 88 -18.30 -9.53 -5.03
C ILE A 88 -17.72 -10.79 -5.69
N SER A 89 -18.03 -11.97 -5.15
CA SER A 89 -17.61 -13.26 -5.72
C SER A 89 -18.06 -13.41 -7.17
N TYR A 90 -19.23 -12.85 -7.54
CA TYR A 90 -19.71 -12.83 -8.91
C TYR A 90 -18.73 -12.13 -9.85
N VAL A 91 -18.12 -11.01 -9.43
CA VAL A 91 -17.15 -10.30 -10.28
C VAL A 91 -15.89 -11.15 -10.49
N LEU A 92 -15.44 -11.83 -9.43
CA LEU A 92 -14.21 -12.61 -9.43
C LEU A 92 -14.35 -13.91 -10.22
N ASP A 93 -15.53 -14.53 -10.20
CA ASP A 93 -15.83 -15.74 -10.97
C ASP A 93 -15.92 -15.47 -12.49
N ASN A 94 -16.36 -14.26 -12.88
CA ASN A 94 -16.50 -13.89 -14.29
C ASN A 94 -15.20 -13.42 -14.94
N VAL A 95 -14.22 -12.95 -14.16
CA VAL A 95 -12.98 -12.38 -14.71
C VAL A 95 -11.74 -12.83 -13.91
N PRO A 96 -11.50 -14.15 -13.79
CA PRO A 96 -10.40 -14.68 -13.00
C PRO A 96 -9.01 -14.24 -13.52
N GLU A 97 -8.89 -13.86 -14.79
CA GLU A 97 -7.66 -13.35 -15.40
C GLU A 97 -7.23 -11.97 -14.90
N LEU A 98 -8.15 -11.20 -14.30
CA LEU A 98 -7.83 -9.89 -13.70
C LEU A 98 -7.37 -10.03 -12.24
N ILE A 99 -7.48 -11.22 -11.66
CA ILE A 99 -6.99 -11.50 -10.32
C ILE A 99 -5.46 -11.59 -10.37
N VAL A 100 -4.80 -10.85 -9.49
CA VAL A 100 -3.33 -10.87 -9.41
C VAL A 100 -2.85 -12.29 -9.08
N PRO A 101 -1.96 -12.89 -9.90
CA PRO A 101 -1.44 -14.24 -9.65
C PRO A 101 -0.71 -14.34 -8.31
N GLN A 102 -0.85 -15.48 -7.63
CA GLN A 102 -0.28 -15.68 -6.30
C GLN A 102 1.24 -15.58 -6.28
N GLU A 103 1.89 -16.05 -7.34
CA GLU A 103 3.34 -16.02 -7.50
C GLU A 103 3.87 -14.59 -7.68
N LEU A 104 3.09 -13.72 -8.35
CA LEU A 104 3.39 -12.30 -8.48
C LEU A 104 3.34 -11.65 -7.08
N ILE A 105 2.31 -11.94 -6.30
CA ILE A 105 2.17 -11.48 -4.91
C ILE A 105 3.36 -11.99 -4.07
N GLN A 106 3.71 -13.28 -4.16
CA GLN A 106 4.84 -13.85 -3.44
C GLN A 106 6.17 -13.17 -3.82
N ARG A 107 6.36 -12.83 -5.08
CA ARG A 107 7.56 -12.12 -5.53
C ARG A 107 7.64 -10.71 -4.94
N LEU A 108 6.52 -9.97 -4.95
CA LEU A 108 6.44 -8.65 -4.32
C LEU A 108 6.75 -8.75 -2.82
N LEU A 109 6.17 -9.74 -2.13
CA LEU A 109 6.40 -9.95 -0.70
C LEU A 109 7.87 -10.26 -0.36
N LYS A 110 8.55 -11.03 -1.22
CA LYS A 110 9.97 -11.38 -1.05
C LYS A 110 10.94 -10.26 -1.47
N SER A 111 10.47 -9.20 -2.12
CA SER A 111 11.34 -8.10 -2.55
C SER A 111 11.80 -7.25 -1.37
N ASN A 112 13.10 -6.97 -1.31
CA ASN A 112 13.69 -6.06 -0.34
C ASN A 112 13.59 -4.59 -0.77
N GLU A 113 13.20 -4.32 -2.01
CA GLU A 113 13.05 -2.97 -2.56
C GLU A 113 11.73 -2.32 -2.09
N LEU A 114 10.73 -3.14 -1.76
CA LEU A 114 9.49 -2.65 -1.17
C LEU A 114 9.63 -2.43 0.33
N LEU A 115 9.15 -1.27 0.79
CA LEU A 115 9.15 -0.91 2.19
C LEU A 115 8.27 -1.85 3.00
N THR A 116 8.77 -2.27 4.15
CA THR A 116 7.92 -2.84 5.20
C THR A 116 7.06 -1.75 5.83
N SER A 117 5.97 -2.15 6.49
CA SER A 117 5.14 -1.20 7.25
C SER A 117 5.92 -0.46 8.34
N HIS A 118 6.92 -1.09 8.98
CA HIS A 118 7.73 -0.40 9.98
C HIS A 118 8.61 0.68 9.36
N GLN A 119 9.36 0.33 8.30
CA GLN A 119 10.20 1.29 7.58
C GLN A 119 9.40 2.46 7.02
N PHE A 120 8.21 2.19 6.47
CA PHE A 120 7.33 3.24 5.99
C PHE A 120 6.90 4.20 7.10
N LEU A 121 6.53 3.68 8.28
CA LEU A 121 6.15 4.51 9.42
C LEU A 121 7.33 5.34 9.94
N ASP A 122 8.53 4.78 9.96
CA ASP A 122 9.73 5.50 10.40
C ASP A 122 10.04 6.66 9.45
N ILE A 123 9.97 6.43 8.13
CA ILE A 123 10.13 7.47 7.10
C ILE A 123 9.02 8.53 7.22
N TYR A 124 7.78 8.10 7.39
CA TYR A 124 6.63 9.00 7.48
C TYR A 124 6.70 9.93 8.70
N ASN A 125 7.19 9.42 9.83
CA ASN A 125 7.33 10.19 11.07
C ASN A 125 8.66 10.96 11.14
N ALA A 126 9.58 10.78 10.19
CA ALA A 126 10.84 11.48 10.17
C ALA A 126 10.61 13.00 9.93
N PRO A 127 11.33 13.88 10.64
CA PRO A 127 11.21 15.31 10.43
C PRO A 127 11.64 15.67 9.00
N LEU A 128 10.78 16.40 8.28
CA LEU A 128 11.06 16.91 6.94
C LEU A 128 12.14 18.01 6.93
N SER A 129 12.43 18.61 8.09
CA SER A 129 13.46 19.64 8.25
C SER A 129 14.80 19.01 8.61
N VAL A 130 15.57 18.62 7.59
CA VAL A 130 17.01 18.46 7.76
C VAL A 130 17.59 19.87 7.80
N ILE A 131 18.09 20.31 8.96
CA ILE A 131 18.84 21.56 9.06
C ILE A 131 20.08 21.39 8.18
N ILE A 132 20.16 22.17 7.10
CA ILE A 132 21.33 22.16 6.23
C ILE A 132 22.45 22.97 6.90
N ASP A 133 23.71 22.54 6.78
CA ASP A 133 24.85 23.21 7.40
C ASP A 133 24.99 24.70 6.98
N SER A 134 24.41 25.07 5.83
CA SER A 134 24.32 26.45 5.36
C SER A 134 23.29 27.31 6.12
N GLU A 135 22.29 26.70 6.77
CA GLU A 135 21.35 27.38 7.66
C GLU A 135 21.95 27.60 9.07
N LEU A 136 23.04 26.90 9.38
CA LEU A 136 23.86 27.12 10.58
C LEU A 136 24.81 28.30 10.35
N VAL A 137 24.24 29.49 10.16
CA VAL A 137 25.01 30.75 10.08
C VAL A 137 25.31 31.26 11.49
N TRP A 138 26.50 31.81 11.71
CA TRP A 138 26.82 32.48 12.96
C TRP A 138 26.08 33.83 13.06
N PRO A 139 25.54 34.21 14.25
CA PRO A 139 25.49 33.43 15.48
C PRO A 139 24.42 32.35 15.44
N LYS A 140 24.74 31.19 16.05
CA LYS A 140 23.92 29.99 16.01
C LYS A 140 22.51 30.28 16.57
N PRO A 141 21.44 30.13 15.78
CA PRO A 141 20.09 30.38 16.25
C PRO A 141 19.68 29.32 17.30
N GLU A 142 19.61 29.74 18.56
CA GLU A 142 19.32 28.88 19.73
C GLU A 142 17.93 28.22 19.67
N ARG A 143 17.01 28.74 18.83
CA ARG A 143 15.61 28.31 18.75
C ARG A 143 15.30 27.29 17.63
N LEU A 144 16.29 26.92 16.81
CA LEU A 144 16.06 26.04 15.64
C LEU A 144 16.48 24.59 15.86
N LEU A 145 17.11 24.26 17.00
CA LEU A 145 17.48 22.88 17.29
C LEU A 145 16.34 22.16 18.01
N PRO A 146 16.01 20.91 17.64
CA PRO A 146 15.17 20.08 18.49
C PRO A 146 15.84 19.96 19.86
N GLU A 147 15.14 20.35 20.92
CA GLU A 147 15.64 20.21 22.29
C GLU A 147 16.02 18.75 22.49
N SER A 148 17.32 18.50 22.68
CA SER A 148 17.81 17.19 23.06
C SER A 148 17.19 16.84 24.40
N ARG A 149 16.19 15.96 24.36
CA ARG A 149 15.54 15.41 25.54
C ARG A 149 16.61 14.68 26.35
N LYS A 150 17.01 15.26 27.48
CA LYS A 150 17.88 14.63 28.49
C LYS A 150 17.18 13.43 29.11
#